data_AF-A0A8I0P8Q3-F1
#
_entry.id   AF-A0A8I0P8Q3-F1
#
_cell.length_a   1.000
_cell.length_b   1.000
_cell.length_c   1.000
_cell.angle_alpha   90.00
_cell.angle_beta   90.00
_cell.angle_gamma   90.00
#
_symmetry.space_group_name_H-M   'P 1'
#
loop_
_entity.id
_entity.type
_entity.pdbx_description
1 polymer ?
#
loop_
_entity_poly.entity_id
_entity_poly.type
_entity_poly.pdbx_seq_one_letter_code
_entity_poly.pdbx_strand_id
1 'polypeptide(L)' 'MLIKTECIRGRTFTARAEANIALFEYTDGFCDSRRIQERLGFLSPIEFEEKHCAEQATAEPTNLNTPPINPC' A
#
# COMPACT_ATOMS: atom_id res chain seq x y z
N MET A 1 -11.48 -12.79 2.55
CA MET A 1 -10.81 -12.49 1.28
C MET A 1 -9.43 -13.14 1.31
N LEU A 2 -9.31 -14.33 0.70
CA LEU A 2 -8.06 -15.07 0.53
C LEU A 2 -7.15 -14.29 -0.42
N ILE A 3 -6.44 -13.28 0.07
CA ILE A 3 -5.33 -12.76 -0.72
C ILE A 3 -4.25 -13.86 -0.68
N LYS A 4 -3.67 -14.19 -1.83
CA LYS A 4 -2.36 -14.86 -1.95
C LYS A 4 -2.33 -16.37 -1.70
N THR A 5 -3.24 -17.14 -2.30
CA THR A 5 -2.84 -18.51 -2.67
C THR A 5 -2.57 -18.64 -4.16
N GLU A 6 -3.21 -17.86 -5.04
CA GLU A 6 -2.95 -17.94 -6.48
C GLU A 6 -1.48 -17.74 -6.88
N CYS A 7 -0.72 -16.90 -6.15
CA CYS A 7 0.71 -16.71 -6.41
C CYS A 7 1.59 -17.91 -6.01
N ILE A 8 1.15 -18.70 -5.03
CA ILE A 8 1.97 -19.74 -4.38
C ILE A 8 1.48 -21.14 -4.75
N ARG A 9 0.17 -21.30 -4.96
CA ARG A 9 -0.51 -22.56 -5.18
C ARG A 9 -0.10 -23.14 -6.52
N GLY A 10 0.49 -24.34 -6.49
CA GLY A 10 0.98 -25.03 -7.68
C GLY A 10 2.36 -24.59 -8.15
N ARG A 11 3.05 -23.70 -7.39
CA ARG A 11 4.45 -23.34 -7.65
C ARG A 11 5.36 -23.97 -6.60
N THR A 12 6.52 -24.41 -7.04
CA THR A 12 7.60 -24.89 -6.17
C THR A 12 8.79 -23.96 -6.37
N PHE A 13 9.33 -23.43 -5.27
CA PHE A 13 10.49 -22.55 -5.31
C PHE A 13 11.72 -23.32 -4.88
N THR A 14 12.84 -23.09 -5.55
CA THR A 14 14.11 -23.77 -5.24
C THR A 14 14.72 -23.20 -3.97
N ALA A 15 14.51 -21.90 -3.72
CA ALA A 15 15.03 -21.20 -2.55
C ALA A 15 13.99 -20.26 -1.95
N ARG A 16 14.14 -19.96 -0.65
CA ARG A 16 13.31 -18.97 0.07
C ARG A 16 13.40 -17.58 -0.57
N ALA A 17 14.57 -17.20 -1.08
CA ALA A 17 14.77 -15.91 -1.74
C ALA A 17 13.88 -15.76 -2.98
N GLU A 18 13.73 -16.82 -3.77
CA GLU A 18 12.89 -16.85 -4.96
C GLU A 18 11.40 -16.69 -4.60
N ALA A 19 10.95 -17.39 -3.56
CA ALA A 19 9.59 -17.25 -3.04
C ALA A 19 9.31 -15.83 -2.53
N ASN A 20 10.28 -15.20 -1.88
CA ASN A 20 10.17 -13.81 -1.41
C ASN A 20 10.00 -12.84 -2.58
N ILE A 21 10.83 -12.96 -3.62
CA ILE A 21 10.74 -12.12 -4.83
C ILE A 21 9.36 -12.26 -5.47
N ALA A 22 8.91 -13.50 -5.70
CA ALA A 22 7.58 -13.74 -6.28
C ALA A 22 6.44 -13.15 -5.44
N LEU A 23 6.58 -13.17 -4.10
CA LEU A 23 5.60 -12.56 -3.21
C LEU A 23 5.58 -11.03 -3.30
N PHE A 24 6.75 -10.39 -3.38
CA PHE A 24 6.86 -8.94 -3.56
C PHE A 24 6.27 -8.51 -4.90
N GLU A 25 6.66 -9.17 -6.00
CA GLU A 25 6.11 -8.89 -7.34
C GLU A 25 4.58 -9.02 -7.37
N TYR A 26 4.03 -10.04 -6.71
CA TYR A 26 2.58 -10.25 -6.66
C TYR A 26 1.86 -9.21 -5.81
N THR A 27 2.50 -8.75 -4.73
CA THR A 27 1.94 -7.73 -3.84
C THR A 27 1.96 -6.38 -4.55
N ASP A 28 3.16 -5.90 -4.87
CA ASP A 28 3.37 -4.53 -5.35
C ASP A 28 2.90 -4.37 -6.80
N GLY A 29 3.12 -5.38 -7.64
CA GLY A 29 2.86 -5.30 -9.08
C GLY A 29 1.46 -5.72 -9.52
N PHE A 30 0.75 -6.51 -8.71
CA PHE A 30 -0.58 -7.04 -9.08
C PHE A 30 -1.65 -6.68 -8.06
N CYS A 31 -1.44 -6.96 -6.77
CA CYS A 31 -2.43 -6.65 -5.75
C CYS A 31 -2.60 -5.14 -5.57
N ASP A 32 -1.51 -4.40 -5.51
CA ASP A 32 -1.56 -3.00 -5.11
C ASP A 32 -1.85 -2.07 -6.28
N SER A 33 -1.33 -2.41 -7.46
CA SER A 33 -1.46 -1.56 -8.65
C SER A 33 -2.61 -1.92 -9.59
N ARG A 34 -3.22 -3.11 -9.48
CA ARG A 34 -4.27 -3.55 -10.44
C ARG A 34 -5.58 -3.96 -9.81
N ARG A 35 -5.59 -4.31 -8.52
CA ARG A 35 -6.77 -4.92 -7.91
C ARG A 35 -7.78 -3.87 -7.48
N ILE A 36 -8.81 -3.70 -8.30
CA ILE A 36 -9.93 -2.82 -8.00
C ILE A 36 -10.77 -3.36 -6.84
N GLN A 37 -11.08 -2.51 -5.86
CA GLN A 37 -11.87 -2.88 -4.69
C GLN A 37 -13.02 -1.89 -4.49
N GLU A 38 -14.25 -2.40 -4.39
CA GLU A 38 -15.46 -1.59 -4.13
C GLU A 38 -15.30 -0.72 -2.87
N ARG A 39 -14.72 -1.27 -1.79
CA ARG A 39 -14.46 -0.54 -0.54
C ARG A 39 -13.54 0.68 -0.69
N LEU A 40 -12.72 0.72 -1.74
CA LEU A 40 -11.83 1.84 -2.08
C LEU A 40 -12.49 2.80 -3.08
N GLY A 41 -13.79 2.64 -3.35
CA GLY A 41 -14.50 3.44 -4.35
C GLY A 41 -14.22 2.97 -5.78
N PHE A 42 -14.04 1.66 -5.99
CA PHE A 42 -13.64 1.07 -7.27
C PHE A 42 -12.28 1.57 -7.77
N LEU A 43 -11.37 1.84 -6.83
CA LEU A 43 -9.97 2.15 -7.10
C LEU A 43 -9.09 0.94 -6.76
N SER A 44 -7.93 0.88 -7.40
CA SER A 44 -6.81 0.08 -6.90
C SER A 44 -6.21 0.72 -5.65
N PRO A 45 -5.49 -0.04 -4.81
CA PRO A 45 -4.77 0.51 -3.67
C PRO A 45 -3.85 1.69 -4.03
N ILE A 46 -3.10 1.60 -5.13
CA ILE A 46 -2.19 2.69 -5.56
C ILE A 46 -2.97 3.96 -5.94
N GLU A 47 -4.05 3.84 -6.73
CA GLU A 47 -4.87 4.98 -7.13
C GLU A 47 -5.56 5.63 -5.92
N PHE A 48 -5.96 4.81 -4.95
CA PHE A 48 -6.52 5.30 -3.70
C PHE A 48 -5.49 6.09 -2.90
N GLU A 49 -4.27 5.58 -2.74
CA GLU A 49 -3.19 6.27 -2.03
C GLU A 49 -2.77 7.56 -2.72
N GLU A 50 -2.64 7.55 -4.05
CA GLU A 50 -2.33 8.74 -4.85
C GLU A 50 -3.38 9.83 -4.66
N LYS A 51 -4.67 9.47 -4.76
CA LYS A 51 -5.78 10.39 -4.53
C LYS A 51 -5.76 10.93 -3.11
N HIS A 52 -5.56 10.06 -2.11
CA HIS A 52 -5.53 10.47 -0.71
C HIS A 52 -4.36 11.41 -0.40
N CYS A 53 -3.17 11.15 -0.97
CA CYS A 53 -2.01 12.03 -0.83
C CYS A 53 -2.24 13.40 -1.49
N ALA A 54 -2.87 13.44 -2.67
CA ALA A 54 -3.22 14.68 -3.34
C ALA A 54 -4.25 15.51 -2.55
N GLU A 55 -5.25 14.86 -1.96
CA GLU A 55 -6.23 15.48 -1.06
C GLU A 55 -5.55 16.06 0.19
N GLN A 56 -4.64 15.31 0.82
CA GLN A 56 -3.86 15.79 1.97
C GLN A 56 -2.92 16.96 1.60
N ALA A 57 -2.32 16.95 0.42
CA ALA A 57 -1.46 18.04 -0.05
C ALA A 57 -2.24 19.33 -0.35
N THR A 58 -3.53 19.21 -0.70
CA THR A 58 -4.42 20.34 -0.94
C THR A 58 -5.08 20.84 0.35
N ALA A 59 -5.14 20.00 1.38
CA ALA A 59 -5.52 20.38 2.73
C ALA A 59 -4.34 21.12 3.41
N GLU A 60 -4.31 22.44 3.25
CA GLU A 60 -3.44 23.38 3.98
C GLU A 60 -3.20 22.97 5.46
N PRO A 61 -2.00 23.23 6.01
CA PRO A 61 -1.57 22.66 7.28
C PRO A 61 -2.44 23.19 8.41
N THR A 62 -3.21 22.30 9.05
CA THR A 62 -3.84 22.62 10.32
C THR A 62 -2.75 22.73 11.38
N ASN A 63 -2.23 23.94 11.51
CA ASN A 63 -1.68 24.57 12.70
C ASN A 63 -1.15 23.59 13.77
N LEU A 64 0.13 23.24 13.67
CA LEU A 64 0.90 22.74 14.81
C LEU A 64 1.19 23.93 15.73
N ASN A 65 0.28 24.22 16.66
CA ASN A 65 0.59 25.04 17.82
C ASN A 65 1.64 24.30 18.67
N THR A 66 2.92 24.57 18.40
CA THR A 66 4.04 24.14 19.24
C THR A 66 3.89 24.79 20.62
N PRO A 67 3.78 24.04 21.73
CA PRO A 67 3.86 24.64 23.06
C PRO A 67 5.26 25.21 23.27
N PRO A 68 5.43 26.36 23.94
CA PRO A 68 6.74 26.96 24.13
C PRO A 68 7.65 25.99 24.89
N ILE A 69 8.78 25.65 24.27
CA ILE A 69 9.86 24.91 24.92
C ILE A 69 10.44 25.85 25.98
N ASN A 70 10.12 25.60 27.25
CA ASN A 70 10.81 26.22 28.37
C ASN A 70 12.20 25.58 28.50
N PRO A 71 13.30 26.34 28.39
CA PRO A 71 14.61 25.82 28.72
C PRO A 71 14.76 25.77 30.25
N CYS A 72 15.17 24.60 30.76
CA CYS A 72 15.74 24.47 32.10
C CYS A 72 17.17 25.04 32.11
#